data_AF-A0A0B5DI47-F1
#
_entry.id   AF-A0A0B5DI47-F1
#
_cell.length_a   1.000
_cell.length_b   1.000
_cell.length_c   1.000
_cell.angle_alpha   90.00
_cell.angle_beta   90.00
_cell.angle_gamma   90.00
#
_symmetry.space_group_name_H-M   'P 1'
#
loop_
_entity.id
_entity.type
_entity.pdbx_description
1 polymer ?
#
loop_
_entity_poly.entity_id
_entity_poly.type
_entity_poly.pdbx_seq_one_letter_code
_entity_poly.pdbx_strand_id
1 'polypeptide(L)'
;MRSAWGRIVHWLEANAPASAQALCGPATDGDIASLHEALGLDVPDALEALLRMNNGSTAKDTKQVLSSGRVLPVRHPDAALFPAGMVLLGCAEIAEQYAKWRRSEEEHGIEGYWGASWVPVVQDFEGQYYGFAVDASGASSGFPVLEYGEGSLPGEASPSLGTLLDTFADALQRGRWDGWPARVERGSLRWGEE
;
A
#
# COMPACT_ATOMS: atom_id res chain seq x y z
N MET A 1 10.46 -5.83 10.51
CA MET A 1 10.27 -4.79 9.46
C MET A 1 11.47 -4.59 8.52
N ARG A 2 12.62 -4.00 8.90
CA ARG A 2 13.77 -3.83 7.97
C ARG A 2 14.25 -5.15 7.36
N SER A 3 14.35 -6.19 8.18
CA SER A 3 14.68 -7.54 7.72
C SER A 3 13.61 -8.09 6.75
N ALA A 4 12.33 -7.98 7.09
CA ALA A 4 11.20 -8.35 6.23
C ALA A 4 11.29 -7.69 4.84
N TRP A 5 11.43 -6.36 4.82
CA TRP A 5 11.53 -5.58 3.58
C TRP A 5 12.74 -6.00 2.74
N GLY A 6 13.90 -6.18 3.36
CA GLY A 6 15.08 -6.69 2.65
C GLY A 6 14.87 -8.06 2.02
N ARG A 7 14.12 -8.97 2.67
CA ARG A 7 13.76 -10.28 2.10
C ARG A 7 12.83 -10.15 0.90
N ILE A 8 11.84 -9.25 0.98
CA ILE A 8 10.91 -8.96 -0.12
C ILE A 8 11.67 -8.42 -1.33
N VAL A 9 12.48 -7.38 -1.14
CA VAL A 9 13.28 -6.76 -2.22
C VAL A 9 14.21 -7.79 -2.85
N HIS A 10 14.96 -8.52 -2.05
CA HIS A 10 15.88 -9.55 -2.55
C HIS A 10 15.15 -10.63 -3.37
N TRP A 11 13.99 -11.08 -2.90
CA TRP A 11 13.19 -12.05 -3.63
C TRP A 11 12.70 -11.48 -4.97
N LEU A 12 12.21 -10.23 -4.99
CA LEU A 12 11.75 -9.57 -6.21
C LEU A 12 12.90 -9.38 -7.20
N GLU A 13 14.07 -8.91 -6.77
CA GLU A 13 15.24 -8.75 -7.64
C GLU A 13 15.67 -10.07 -8.30
N ALA A 14 15.64 -11.17 -7.54
CA ALA A 14 16.05 -12.49 -8.02
C ALA A 14 15.00 -13.18 -8.90
N ASN A 15 13.71 -13.01 -8.59
CA ASN A 15 12.64 -13.78 -9.21
C ASN A 15 11.72 -12.95 -10.09
N ALA A 16 11.39 -11.72 -9.70
CA ALA A 16 10.44 -10.84 -10.38
C ALA A 16 11.04 -9.45 -10.67
N PRO A 17 12.08 -9.34 -11.51
CA PRO A 17 12.83 -8.11 -11.72
C PRO A 17 12.01 -6.96 -12.31
N ALA A 18 10.92 -7.24 -13.04
CA ALA A 18 10.02 -6.21 -13.57
C ALA A 18 9.19 -5.55 -12.46
N SER A 19 8.76 -6.34 -11.45
CA SER A 19 8.14 -5.84 -10.23
C SER A 19 9.14 -5.17 -9.30
N ALA A 20 10.37 -5.66 -9.22
CA ALA A 20 11.45 -5.00 -8.48
C ALA A 20 11.69 -3.58 -9.02
N GLN A 21 11.67 -3.38 -10.33
CA GLN A 21 11.79 -2.07 -10.97
C GLN A 21 10.58 -1.14 -10.75
N ALA A 22 9.43 -1.67 -10.29
CA ALA A 22 8.28 -0.86 -9.94
C ALA A 22 8.38 -0.25 -8.53
N LEU A 23 9.29 -0.78 -7.69
CA LEU A 23 9.56 -0.21 -6.38
C LEU A 23 10.13 1.21 -6.49
N CYS A 24 9.61 2.11 -5.66
CA CYS A 24 10.13 3.46 -5.54
C CYS A 24 11.39 3.50 -4.67
N GLY A 25 12.17 4.58 -4.80
CA GLY A 25 13.23 4.87 -3.84
C GLY A 25 12.68 5.22 -2.45
N PRO A 26 13.57 5.38 -1.45
CA PRO A 26 13.23 5.95 -0.14
C PRO A 26 12.49 7.29 -0.24
N ALA A 27 11.50 7.49 0.64
CA ALA A 27 10.89 8.80 0.84
C ALA A 27 11.92 9.80 1.40
N THR A 28 11.88 11.03 0.88
CA THR A 28 12.69 12.14 1.37
C THR A 28 12.06 12.77 2.62
N ASP A 29 12.81 13.59 3.35
CA ASP A 29 12.26 14.37 4.47
C ASP A 29 11.11 15.29 4.01
N GLY A 30 11.18 15.80 2.77
CA GLY A 30 10.11 16.59 2.19
C GLY A 30 8.84 15.78 1.96
N ASP A 31 8.96 14.55 1.46
CA ASP A 31 7.81 13.66 1.25
C ASP A 31 7.12 13.33 2.57
N ILE A 32 7.89 13.02 3.62
CA ILE A 32 7.36 12.74 4.96
C ILE A 32 6.71 13.98 5.56
N ALA A 33 7.33 15.16 5.46
CA ALA A 33 6.75 16.39 5.96
C ALA A 33 5.41 16.72 5.28
N SER A 34 5.33 16.59 3.95
CA SER A 34 4.09 16.76 3.21
C SER A 34 3.02 15.73 3.58
N LEU A 35 3.42 14.50 3.91
CA LEU A 35 2.49 13.48 4.40
C LEU A 35 1.88 13.87 5.76
N HIS A 36 2.70 14.30 6.72
CA HIS A 36 2.20 14.78 8.02
C HIS A 36 1.20 15.94 7.86
N GLU A 37 1.54 16.91 7.00
CA GLU A 37 0.65 18.04 6.70
C GLU A 37 -0.68 17.58 6.11
N ALA A 38 -0.64 16.66 5.14
CA ALA A 38 -1.84 16.16 4.46
C ALA A 38 -2.74 15.30 5.36
N LEU A 39 -2.16 14.52 6.26
CA LEU A 39 -2.93 13.66 7.17
C LEU A 39 -3.54 14.46 8.35
N GLY A 40 -2.88 15.53 8.78
CA GLY A 40 -3.28 16.30 9.96
C GLY A 40 -3.12 15.53 11.28
N LEU A 41 -2.34 14.45 11.27
CA LEU A 41 -2.00 13.60 12.42
C LEU A 41 -0.54 13.15 12.33
N ASP A 42 -0.02 12.61 13.43
CA ASP A 42 1.31 12.03 13.46
C ASP A 42 1.34 10.71 12.66
N VAL A 43 2.22 10.65 11.66
CA VAL A 43 2.51 9.42 10.91
C VAL A 43 3.06 8.37 11.88
N PRO A 44 2.47 7.17 11.97
CA PRO A 44 3.02 6.11 12.82
C PRO A 44 4.48 5.78 12.47
N ASP A 45 5.35 5.64 13.48
CA ASP A 45 6.78 5.37 13.28
C ASP A 45 7.07 4.19 12.34
N ALA A 46 6.24 3.13 12.43
CA ALA A 46 6.36 1.96 11.56
C ALA A 46 6.06 2.28 10.09
N LEU A 47 5.11 3.17 9.82
CA LEU A 47 4.78 3.62 8.48
C LEU A 47 5.88 4.52 7.92
N GLU A 48 6.36 5.51 8.70
CA GLU A 48 7.48 6.35 8.27
C GLU A 48 8.72 5.49 7.96
N ALA A 49 9.04 4.52 8.84
CA ALA A 49 10.18 3.65 8.62
C ALA A 49 10.03 2.77 7.36
N LEU A 50 8.82 2.36 6.98
CA LEU A 50 8.56 1.69 5.69
C LEU A 50 8.78 2.64 4.51
N LEU A 51 8.20 3.84 4.56
CA LEU A 51 8.30 4.86 3.51
C LEU A 51 9.76 5.28 3.26
N ARG A 52 10.56 5.38 4.34
CA ARG A 52 12.01 5.64 4.25
C ARG A 52 12.82 4.47 3.73
N MET A 53 12.26 3.27 3.63
CA MET A 53 12.88 2.17 2.90
C MET A 53 12.39 2.12 1.44
N ASN A 54 11.13 2.46 1.20
CA ASN A 54 10.49 2.41 -0.11
C ASN A 54 9.21 3.25 -0.13
N ASN A 55 9.16 4.25 -1.02
CA ASN A 55 8.05 5.19 -1.15
C ASN A 55 6.97 4.69 -2.14
N GLY A 56 6.45 3.50 -1.91
CA GLY A 56 5.43 2.87 -2.77
C GLY A 56 5.97 2.01 -3.92
N SER A 57 5.07 1.49 -4.76
CA SER A 57 5.40 0.60 -5.88
C SER A 57 4.99 1.15 -7.26
N THR A 58 4.90 2.48 -7.39
CA THR A 58 4.39 3.18 -8.58
C THR A 58 5.50 3.74 -9.48
N ALA A 59 6.76 3.31 -9.34
CA ALA A 59 7.89 3.90 -10.08
C ALA A 59 7.80 3.76 -11.62
N LYS A 60 7.01 2.80 -12.10
CA LYS A 60 6.77 2.56 -13.53
C LYS A 60 5.47 3.18 -14.03
N ASP A 61 4.70 3.82 -13.16
CA ASP A 61 3.44 4.45 -13.54
C ASP A 61 3.70 5.59 -14.52
N THR A 62 2.77 5.76 -15.45
CA THR A 62 2.83 6.81 -16.46
C THR A 62 1.69 7.80 -16.26
N LYS A 63 1.70 8.88 -17.03
CA LYS A 63 0.67 9.91 -16.98
C LYS A 63 0.00 10.01 -18.34
N GLN A 64 -1.31 9.94 -18.37
CA GLN A 64 -2.11 10.20 -19.56
C GLN A 64 -2.70 11.59 -19.49
N VAL A 65 -2.47 12.40 -20.51
CA VAL A 65 -3.11 13.72 -20.66
C VAL A 65 -4.35 13.54 -21.53
N LEU A 66 -5.52 13.81 -20.96
CA LEU A 66 -6.79 13.77 -21.67
C LEU A 66 -6.96 15.02 -22.56
N SER A 67 -7.88 14.95 -23.53
CA SER A 67 -8.23 16.10 -24.38
C SER A 67 -8.76 17.31 -23.59
N SER A 68 -9.27 17.09 -22.37
CA SER A 68 -9.67 18.14 -21.44
C SER A 68 -8.50 18.85 -20.73
N GLY A 69 -7.25 18.43 -20.97
CA GLY A 69 -6.07 18.90 -20.25
C GLY A 69 -5.87 18.23 -18.88
N ARG A 70 -6.81 17.39 -18.44
CA ARG A 70 -6.68 16.63 -17.19
C ARG A 70 -5.60 15.55 -17.32
N VAL A 71 -4.71 15.48 -16.33
CA VAL A 71 -3.67 14.44 -16.23
C VAL A 71 -4.18 13.33 -15.31
N LEU A 72 -4.17 12.09 -15.80
CA LEU A 72 -4.52 10.91 -15.02
C LEU A 72 -3.31 10.00 -14.83
N PRO A 73 -3.08 9.46 -13.62
CA PRO A 73 -2.11 8.40 -13.43
C PRO A 73 -2.57 7.13 -14.18
N VAL A 74 -1.64 6.47 -14.84
CA VAL A 74 -1.85 5.16 -15.48
C VAL A 74 -0.91 4.18 -14.79
N ARG A 75 -1.50 3.32 -13.96
CA ARG A 75 -0.74 2.35 -13.18
C ARG A 75 -0.11 1.30 -14.07
N HIS A 76 1.13 0.97 -13.80
CA HIS A 76 1.80 -0.14 -14.45
C HIS A 76 1.46 -1.44 -13.72
N PRO A 77 1.11 -2.55 -14.40
CA PRO A 77 0.70 -3.78 -13.74
C PRO A 77 1.79 -4.40 -12.85
N ASP A 78 3.06 -4.05 -13.05
CA ASP A 78 4.18 -4.49 -12.20
C ASP A 78 4.19 -3.84 -10.80
N ALA A 79 3.42 -2.75 -10.62
CA ALA A 79 3.21 -2.10 -9.33
C ALA A 79 2.38 -2.96 -8.36
N ALA A 80 1.64 -3.94 -8.89
CA ALA A 80 0.81 -4.85 -8.11
C ALA A 80 1.68 -5.91 -7.43
N LEU A 81 2.10 -5.62 -6.20
CA LEU A 81 2.96 -6.53 -5.42
C LEU A 81 2.15 -7.51 -4.59
N PHE A 82 1.01 -7.07 -4.04
CA PHE A 82 0.20 -7.87 -3.14
C PHE A 82 -0.84 -8.70 -3.91
N PRO A 83 -1.40 -9.76 -3.30
CA PRO A 83 -2.53 -10.50 -3.88
C PRO A 83 -3.68 -9.60 -4.33
N ALA A 84 -4.55 -10.10 -5.21
CA ALA A 84 -5.66 -9.35 -5.81
C ALA A 84 -5.25 -8.09 -6.59
N GLY A 85 -4.00 -8.00 -7.04
CA GLY A 85 -3.52 -6.88 -7.84
C GLY A 85 -3.21 -5.62 -7.01
N MET A 86 -3.08 -5.76 -5.69
CA MET A 86 -2.91 -4.63 -4.78
C MET A 86 -1.51 -3.99 -4.87
N VAL A 87 -1.47 -2.67 -4.75
CA VAL A 87 -0.28 -1.82 -4.87
C VAL A 87 0.11 -1.22 -3.51
N LEU A 88 1.41 -1.09 -3.25
CA LEU A 88 1.93 -0.42 -2.06
C LEU A 88 1.97 1.09 -2.29
N LEU A 89 1.42 1.87 -1.37
CA LEU A 89 1.29 3.32 -1.50
C LEU A 89 2.56 4.05 -1.03
N GLY A 90 2.93 5.11 -1.75
CA GLY A 90 3.91 6.11 -1.31
C GLY A 90 3.23 7.31 -0.66
N CYS A 91 4.01 8.25 -0.14
CA CYS A 91 3.52 9.42 0.61
C CYS A 91 2.42 10.19 -0.15
N ALA A 92 2.62 10.42 -1.45
CA ALA A 92 1.67 11.16 -2.28
C ALA A 92 0.35 10.39 -2.45
N GLU A 93 0.42 9.08 -2.74
CA GLU A 93 -0.77 8.26 -2.89
C GLU A 93 -1.51 8.06 -1.56
N ILE A 94 -0.78 7.92 -0.44
CA ILE A 94 -1.39 7.87 0.90
C ILE A 94 -2.18 9.14 1.17
N ALA A 95 -1.59 10.31 0.93
CA ALA A 95 -2.24 11.60 1.13
C ALA A 95 -3.50 11.75 0.26
N GLU A 96 -3.42 11.38 -1.03
CA GLU A 96 -4.56 11.42 -1.95
C GLU A 96 -5.70 10.51 -1.49
N GLN A 97 -5.39 9.26 -1.14
CA GLN A 97 -6.39 8.29 -0.72
C GLN A 97 -7.01 8.63 0.63
N TYR A 98 -6.20 9.10 1.58
CA TYR A 98 -6.72 9.58 2.85
C TYR A 98 -7.71 10.72 2.64
N ALA A 99 -7.35 11.74 1.83
CA ALA A 99 -8.27 12.84 1.51
C ALA A 99 -9.53 12.38 0.75
N LYS A 100 -9.43 11.37 -0.12
CA LYS A 100 -10.58 10.74 -0.78
C LYS A 100 -11.54 10.14 0.26
N TRP A 101 -11.02 9.33 1.19
CA TRP A 101 -11.83 8.68 2.21
C TRP A 101 -12.44 9.66 3.22
N ARG A 102 -11.67 10.68 3.66
CA ARG A 102 -12.18 11.76 4.52
C ARG A 102 -13.38 12.46 3.88
N ARG A 103 -13.29 12.82 2.59
CA ARG A 103 -14.42 13.42 1.85
C ARG A 103 -15.59 12.46 1.71
N SER A 104 -15.33 11.17 1.46
CA SER A 104 -16.39 10.18 1.34
C SER A 104 -17.18 10.02 2.64
N GLU A 105 -16.52 10.01 3.80
CA GLU A 105 -17.19 9.98 5.11
C GLU A 105 -18.09 11.22 5.29
N GLU A 106 -17.58 12.41 4.96
CA GLU A 106 -18.33 13.68 5.04
C GLU A 106 -19.56 13.70 4.12
N GLU A 107 -19.41 13.21 2.88
CA GLU A 107 -20.48 13.17 1.87
C GLU A 107 -21.59 12.18 2.22
N HIS A 108 -21.24 11.01 2.77
CA HIS A 108 -22.23 9.99 3.14
C HIS A 108 -22.83 10.23 4.52
N GLY A 109 -22.16 11.01 5.39
CA GLY A 109 -22.61 11.29 6.76
C GLY A 109 -22.67 10.04 7.65
N ILE A 110 -21.91 8.99 7.30
CA ILE A 110 -21.85 7.74 8.04
C ILE A 110 -20.64 7.81 8.97
N GLU A 111 -20.88 8.20 10.22
CA GLU A 111 -19.85 8.23 11.26
C GLU A 111 -19.21 6.85 11.41
N GLY A 112 -17.88 6.78 11.37
CA GLY A 112 -17.13 5.54 11.50
C GLY A 112 -17.04 4.72 10.21
N TYR A 113 -17.49 5.26 9.07
CA TYR A 113 -17.25 4.66 7.75
C TYR A 113 -15.76 4.65 7.40
N TRP A 114 -15.05 5.73 7.73
CA TRP A 114 -13.59 5.81 7.66
C TRP A 114 -13.03 6.56 8.86
N GLY A 115 -12.43 5.82 9.80
CA GLY A 115 -11.81 6.42 10.99
C GLY A 115 -10.77 7.47 10.61
N ALA A 116 -10.81 8.63 11.27
CA ALA A 116 -9.83 9.70 11.04
C ALA A 116 -8.38 9.25 11.32
N SER A 117 -8.17 8.24 12.15
CA SER A 117 -6.85 7.66 12.41
C SER A 117 -6.41 6.63 11.37
N TRP A 118 -7.27 6.25 10.42
CA TRP A 118 -6.97 5.17 9.47
C TRP A 118 -6.22 5.73 8.27
N VAL A 119 -4.95 5.34 8.15
CA VAL A 119 -4.04 5.78 7.10
C VAL A 119 -3.90 4.65 6.07
N PRO A 120 -4.37 4.81 4.83
CA PRO A 120 -4.26 3.76 3.81
C PRO A 120 -2.79 3.51 3.47
N VAL A 121 -2.38 2.26 3.29
CA VAL A 121 -0.99 1.88 2.99
C VAL A 121 -0.86 0.95 1.79
N VAL A 122 -1.91 0.19 1.49
CA VAL A 122 -2.03 -0.68 0.33
C VAL A 122 -3.42 -0.50 -0.23
N GLN A 123 -3.58 -0.52 -1.55
CA GLN A 123 -4.89 -0.42 -2.20
C GLN A 123 -4.99 -1.35 -3.41
N ASP A 124 -6.20 -1.62 -3.87
CA ASP A 124 -6.44 -2.29 -5.14
C ASP A 124 -5.88 -1.51 -6.34
N PHE A 125 -5.68 -2.21 -7.47
CA PHE A 125 -5.07 -1.61 -8.65
C PHE A 125 -5.86 -0.40 -9.21
N GLU A 126 -7.17 -0.35 -9.00
CA GLU A 126 -8.00 0.78 -9.43
C GLU A 126 -8.02 1.91 -8.39
N GLY A 127 -7.56 1.64 -7.16
CA GLY A 127 -7.51 2.58 -6.04
C GLY A 127 -8.90 2.96 -5.55
N GLN A 128 -9.81 1.97 -5.51
CA GLN A 128 -11.22 2.21 -5.28
C GLN A 128 -11.69 1.83 -3.89
N TYR A 129 -11.67 0.53 -3.55
CA TYR A 129 -12.49 0.02 -2.45
C TYR A 129 -11.80 -1.00 -1.56
N TYR A 130 -10.64 -1.55 -1.96
CA TYR A 130 -10.00 -2.63 -1.21
C TYR A 130 -8.58 -2.26 -0.87
N GLY A 131 -8.10 -2.75 0.28
CA GLY A 131 -6.73 -2.52 0.68
C GLY A 131 -6.49 -2.70 2.17
N PHE A 132 -5.36 -2.16 2.60
CA PHE A 132 -4.96 -2.16 4.00
C PHE A 132 -4.73 -0.73 4.49
N ALA A 133 -5.14 -0.44 5.72
CA ALA A 133 -4.89 0.81 6.41
C ALA A 133 -4.24 0.56 7.76
N VAL A 134 -3.42 1.49 8.23
CA VAL A 134 -2.86 1.49 9.58
C VAL A 134 -3.75 2.33 10.47
N ASP A 135 -4.16 1.80 11.61
CA ASP A 135 -4.85 2.59 12.63
C ASP A 135 -3.84 3.36 13.51
N ALA A 136 -3.68 4.65 13.21
CA ALA A 136 -2.80 5.57 13.93
C ALA A 136 -3.26 5.87 15.37
N SER A 137 -4.48 5.47 15.78
CA SER A 137 -4.93 5.62 17.17
C SER A 137 -4.28 4.59 18.11
N GLY A 138 -3.76 3.50 17.54
CA GLY A 138 -3.23 2.35 18.27
C GLY A 138 -1.84 2.53 18.89
N ALA A 139 -1.45 3.74 19.31
CA ALA A 139 -0.10 4.01 19.84
C ALA A 139 0.28 3.11 21.04
N SER A 140 -0.70 2.60 21.79
CA SER A 140 -0.48 1.64 22.89
C SER A 140 -0.54 0.16 22.47
N SER A 141 -1.16 -0.14 21.33
CA SER A 141 -1.39 -1.51 20.82
C SER A 141 -0.52 -1.89 19.61
N GLY A 142 0.32 -0.97 19.11
CA GLY A 142 1.30 -1.24 18.05
C GLY A 142 0.87 -0.86 16.63
N PHE A 143 -0.13 0.01 16.48
CA PHE A 143 -0.68 0.48 15.21
C PHE A 143 -1.12 -0.69 14.29
N PRO A 144 -2.26 -1.33 14.60
CA PRO A 144 -2.73 -2.49 13.86
C PRO A 144 -3.02 -2.13 12.40
N VAL A 145 -2.90 -3.13 11.54
CA VAL A 145 -3.30 -3.02 10.14
C VAL A 145 -4.70 -3.58 9.99
N LEU A 146 -5.58 -2.76 9.42
CA LEU A 146 -6.95 -3.07 9.08
C LEU A 146 -7.04 -3.41 7.60
N GLU A 147 -7.77 -4.47 7.26
CA GLU A 147 -8.23 -4.72 5.89
C GLU A 147 -9.56 -4.01 5.70
N TYR A 148 -9.70 -3.26 4.60
CA TYR A 148 -10.94 -2.62 4.20
C TYR A 148 -11.37 -3.13 2.83
N GLY A 149 -12.69 -3.16 2.61
CA GLY A 149 -13.31 -3.70 1.41
C GLY A 149 -14.73 -3.18 1.23
N GLU A 150 -15.22 -3.20 -0.01
CA GLU A 150 -16.57 -2.76 -0.34
C GLU A 150 -17.63 -3.51 0.49
N GLY A 151 -18.55 -2.76 1.11
CA GLY A 151 -19.67 -3.33 1.87
C GLY A 151 -19.27 -3.98 3.20
N SER A 152 -18.03 -3.80 3.67
CA SER A 152 -17.54 -4.34 4.94
C SER A 152 -16.94 -3.24 5.81
N LEU A 153 -17.15 -3.35 7.13
CA LEU A 153 -16.40 -2.53 8.08
C LEU A 153 -14.96 -3.04 8.16
N PRO A 154 -13.95 -2.15 8.20
CA PRO A 154 -12.57 -2.60 8.30
C PRO A 154 -12.31 -3.45 9.54
N GLY A 155 -11.62 -4.57 9.34
CA GLY A 155 -11.28 -5.54 10.38
C GLY A 155 -9.78 -5.68 10.54
N GLU A 156 -9.32 -6.08 11.72
CA GLU A 156 -7.89 -6.31 11.95
C GLU A 156 -7.37 -7.47 11.07
N ALA A 157 -6.40 -7.16 10.20
CA ALA A 157 -5.73 -8.12 9.33
C ALA A 157 -4.37 -8.54 9.89
N SER A 158 -3.70 -7.64 10.60
CA SER A 158 -2.40 -7.89 11.20
C SER A 158 -2.19 -6.99 12.41
N PRO A 159 -1.51 -7.46 13.48
CA PRO A 159 -1.26 -6.66 14.67
C PRO A 159 -0.30 -5.48 14.42
N SER A 160 0.45 -5.48 13.31
CA SER A 160 1.31 -4.34 12.90
C SER A 160 1.71 -4.42 11.43
N LEU A 161 2.22 -3.31 10.88
CA LEU A 161 2.88 -3.28 9.57
C LEU A 161 4.07 -4.24 9.49
N GLY A 162 4.84 -4.34 10.58
CA GLY A 162 6.00 -5.23 10.64
C GLY A 162 5.59 -6.69 10.42
N THR A 163 4.54 -7.12 11.12
CA THR A 163 4.00 -8.48 11.00
C THR A 163 3.40 -8.74 9.62
N LEU A 164 2.69 -7.76 9.03
CA LEU A 164 2.15 -7.91 7.68
C LEU A 164 3.27 -8.15 6.65
N LEU A 165 4.34 -7.36 6.73
CA LEU A 165 5.49 -7.48 5.83
C LEU A 165 6.28 -8.77 6.05
N ASP A 166 6.40 -9.24 7.30
CA ASP A 166 7.03 -10.53 7.58
C ASP A 166 6.20 -11.69 7.00
N THR A 167 4.88 -11.66 7.14
CA THR A 167 3.97 -12.62 6.47
C THR A 167 4.12 -12.57 4.95
N PHE A 168 4.32 -11.38 4.36
CA PHE A 168 4.52 -11.22 2.91
C PHE A 168 5.83 -11.80 2.43
N ALA A 169 6.91 -11.51 3.14
CA ALA A 169 8.20 -12.10 2.85
C ALA A 169 8.13 -13.64 2.92
N ASP A 170 7.46 -14.20 3.93
CA ASP A 170 7.30 -15.64 4.08
C ASP A 170 6.42 -16.25 2.98
N ALA A 171 5.39 -15.53 2.53
CA ALA A 171 4.53 -15.96 1.44
C ALA A 171 5.28 -16.02 0.10
N LEU A 172 6.11 -15.02 -0.21
CA LEU A 172 6.96 -15.01 -1.40
C LEU A 172 7.92 -16.20 -1.41
N GLN A 173 8.57 -16.48 -0.28
CA GLN A 173 9.51 -17.60 -0.15
C GLN A 173 8.81 -18.97 -0.28
N ARG A 174 7.60 -19.09 0.25
CA ARG A 174 6.78 -20.32 0.13
C ARG A 174 6.08 -20.44 -1.22
N GLY A 175 6.01 -19.36 -1.99
CA GLY A 175 5.28 -19.29 -3.26
C GLY A 175 3.75 -19.27 -3.09
N ARG A 176 3.22 -18.84 -1.94
CA ARG A 176 1.77 -18.78 -1.68
C ARG A 176 1.40 -17.81 -0.56
N TRP A 177 0.31 -17.06 -0.75
CA TRP A 177 -0.36 -16.22 0.26
C TRP A 177 -1.84 -16.62 0.35
N ASP A 178 -2.35 -17.08 1.49
CA ASP A 178 -3.78 -17.41 1.74
C ASP A 178 -4.51 -18.10 0.57
N GLY A 179 -3.88 -19.14 0.01
CA GLY A 179 -4.43 -19.89 -1.12
C GLY A 179 -3.98 -19.38 -2.50
N TRP A 180 -3.61 -18.11 -2.64
CA TRP A 180 -3.10 -17.52 -3.87
C TRP A 180 -1.65 -17.96 -4.15
N PRO A 181 -1.39 -18.78 -5.18
CA PRO A 181 -0.01 -19.13 -5.52
C PRO A 181 0.70 -17.93 -6.14
N ALA A 182 1.97 -17.75 -5.79
CA ALA A 182 2.84 -16.76 -6.41
C ALA A 182 3.33 -17.29 -7.77
N ARG A 183 3.30 -16.44 -8.78
CA ARG A 183 3.79 -16.72 -10.13
C ARG A 183 4.66 -15.57 -10.61
N VAL A 184 5.59 -15.90 -11.50
CA VAL A 184 6.40 -14.90 -12.19
C VAL A 184 6.14 -15.02 -13.68
N GLU A 185 5.64 -13.94 -14.28
CA GLU A 185 5.36 -13.86 -15.70
C GLU A 185 6.14 -12.72 -16.32
N ARG A 186 7.07 -13.05 -17.24
CA ARG A 186 7.95 -12.05 -17.89
C ARG A 186 8.66 -11.13 -16.89
N GLY A 187 9.04 -11.70 -15.73
CA GLY A 187 9.70 -10.98 -14.64
C GLY A 187 8.75 -10.18 -13.74
N SER A 188 7.44 -10.26 -13.92
CA SER A 188 6.43 -9.61 -13.08
C SER A 188 5.84 -10.59 -12.07
N LEU A 189 5.71 -10.18 -10.81
CA LEU A 189 5.01 -10.95 -9.78
C LEU A 189 3.50 -10.93 -10.04
N ARG A 190 2.88 -12.10 -9.94
CA ARG A 190 1.44 -12.32 -10.06
C ARG A 190 0.97 -13.26 -8.95
N TRP A 191 -0.29 -13.15 -8.59
CA TRP A 191 -0.96 -13.99 -7.60
C TRP A 191 -2.26 -14.53 -8.20
N GLY A 192 -2.47 -15.86 -8.16
CA GLY A 192 -3.73 -16.46 -8.61
C GLY A 192 -3.62 -17.78 -9.36
N GLU A 193 -4.79 -18.38 -9.59
CA GLU A 193 -4.95 -19.56 -10.45
C GLU A 193 -4.71 -19.21 -11.93
N GLU A 194 -4.42 -20.24 -12.73
CA GLU A 194 -4.08 -20.13 -14.16
C GLU A 194 -5.26 -19.68 -15.04
#